data_AF-A0A5C6ZMG5-F1
#
_entry.id   AF-A0A5C6ZMG5-F1
#
_cell.length_a   1.000
_cell.length_b   1.000
_cell.length_c   1.000
_cell.angle_alpha   90.00
_cell.angle_beta   90.00
_cell.angle_gamma   90.00
#
_symmetry.space_group_name_H-M   'P 1'
#
loop_
_entity.id
_entity.type
_entity.pdbx_description
1 polymer ?
#
loop_
_entity_poly.entity_id
_entity_poly.type
_entity_poly.pdbx_seq_one_letter_code
_entity_poly.pdbx_strand_id
1 'polypeptide(L)'
;AWGERLGVTRDESDFAVDQGWAALRAFDSEMQRRGMQLLAQLEDEGRVGILLLARPYHADPGLHHGVLDEFQALGYPVLSIRSIPKDPQWLARFFAGEGGDPLGVADVWPEAYSTNSAEKVWAAKFAARHPNLVVLDLSSFKCGHDAPTYGMIDNIVAASATPYSALHDLDANKPSGSLKIRVRTYGHTLQRHAERLQDLHAAKDELARRIEAKRRELRARARARDGEVNREEKGGLDGLATHDPASERDYAAWLGEETVPRFAPLEPTTGRACDTAATAHPITIHRRTS
;
A
#
# COMPACT_ATOMS: atom_id res chain seq x y z
N ALA A 1 13.61 20.62 -44.33
CA ALA A 1 12.35 20.43 -43.58
C ALA A 1 11.94 18.95 -43.68
N TRP A 2 11.44 18.34 -42.60
CA TRP A 2 11.04 16.93 -42.60
C TRP A 2 9.63 16.69 -43.17
N GLY A 3 8.74 17.68 -43.13
CA GLY A 3 7.35 17.55 -43.59
C GLY A 3 7.21 17.06 -45.03
N GLU A 4 7.90 17.70 -45.99
CA GLU A 4 7.89 17.28 -47.41
C GLU A 4 8.47 15.88 -47.64
N ARG A 5 9.41 15.44 -46.79
CA ARG A 5 10.06 14.12 -46.90
C ARG A 5 9.20 13.00 -46.32
N LEU A 6 8.40 13.31 -45.30
CA LEU A 6 7.52 12.35 -44.63
C LEU A 6 6.12 12.33 -45.27
N GLY A 7 5.76 13.36 -46.05
CA GLY A 7 4.44 13.47 -46.65
C GLY A 7 3.33 13.73 -45.62
N VAL A 8 3.66 14.38 -44.49
CA VAL A 8 2.75 14.62 -43.37
C VAL A 8 2.74 16.11 -43.02
N THR A 9 1.55 16.67 -42.84
CA THR A 9 1.34 18.05 -42.41
C THR A 9 1.62 18.22 -40.91
N ARG A 10 1.77 19.48 -40.46
CA ARG A 10 1.95 19.76 -39.03
C ARG A 10 0.76 19.28 -38.20
N ASP A 11 -0.46 19.56 -38.69
CA ASP A 11 -1.71 19.20 -37.99
C ASP A 11 -1.86 17.67 -37.85
N GLU A 12 -1.51 16.91 -38.89
CA GLU A 12 -1.50 15.45 -38.81
C GLU A 12 -0.45 14.93 -37.83
N SER A 13 0.73 15.55 -37.78
CA SER A 13 1.78 15.21 -36.83
C SER A 13 1.35 15.51 -35.39
N ASP A 14 0.76 16.68 -35.14
CA ASP A 14 0.28 17.10 -33.83
C ASP A 14 -0.86 16.18 -33.37
N PHE A 15 -1.81 15.86 -34.25
CA PHE A 15 -2.87 14.89 -33.98
C PHE A 15 -2.32 13.50 -33.64
N ALA A 16 -1.33 13.01 -34.40
CA ALA A 16 -0.71 11.70 -34.13
C ALA A 16 -0.02 11.67 -32.76
N VAL A 17 0.65 12.75 -32.37
CA VAL A 17 1.27 12.90 -31.05
C VAL A 17 0.21 12.88 -29.94
N ASP A 18 -0.89 13.61 -30.10
CA ASP A 18 -2.00 13.61 -29.15
C ASP A 18 -2.65 12.23 -28.98
N GLN A 19 -2.86 11.51 -30.08
CA GLN A 19 -3.35 10.13 -30.05
C GLN A 19 -2.34 9.20 -29.35
N GLY A 20 -1.04 9.39 -29.58
CA GLY A 20 0.02 8.64 -28.90
C GLY A 20 0.00 8.86 -27.38
N TRP A 21 -0.13 10.10 -26.94
CA TRP A 21 -0.25 10.42 -25.50
C TRP A 21 -1.55 9.90 -24.90
N ALA A 22 -2.66 9.97 -25.61
CA ALA A 22 -3.94 9.41 -25.15
C ALA A 22 -3.85 7.89 -24.97
N ALA A 23 -3.28 7.18 -25.94
CA ALA A 23 -3.05 5.74 -25.87
C ALA A 23 -2.11 5.36 -24.70
N LEU A 24 -1.02 6.13 -24.50
CA LEU A 24 -0.08 5.90 -23.41
C LEU A 24 -0.74 6.06 -22.03
N ARG A 25 -1.55 7.12 -21.85
CA ARG A 25 -2.33 7.34 -20.61
C ARG A 25 -3.33 6.23 -20.36
N ALA A 26 -4.07 5.81 -21.38
CA ALA A 26 -5.03 4.71 -21.26
C ALA A 26 -4.33 3.40 -20.86
N PHE A 27 -3.18 3.11 -21.47
CA PHE A 27 -2.35 1.96 -21.11
C PHE A 27 -1.85 2.05 -19.67
N ASP A 28 -1.33 3.21 -19.23
CA ASP A 28 -0.89 3.43 -17.85
C ASP A 28 -2.02 3.22 -16.83
N SER A 29 -3.18 3.82 -17.08
CA SER A 29 -4.33 3.69 -16.19
C SER A 29 -4.77 2.23 -16.05
N GLU A 30 -4.82 1.49 -17.16
CA GLU A 30 -5.19 0.08 -17.13
C GLU A 30 -4.16 -0.78 -16.40
N MET A 31 -2.86 -0.55 -16.65
CA MET A 31 -1.79 -1.27 -15.96
C MET A 31 -1.79 -1.01 -14.45
N GLN A 32 -1.97 0.23 -14.04
CA GLN A 32 -2.05 0.61 -12.62
C GLN A 32 -3.31 0.05 -11.95
N ARG A 33 -4.45 0.06 -12.65
CA ARG A 33 -5.69 -0.54 -12.15
C ARG A 33 -5.54 -2.04 -11.90
N ARG A 34 -4.94 -2.78 -12.85
CA ARG A 34 -4.67 -4.22 -12.69
C ARG A 34 -3.68 -4.49 -11.57
N GLY A 35 -2.60 -3.71 -11.49
CA GLY A 35 -1.63 -3.83 -10.41
C GLY A 35 -2.26 -3.57 -9.04
N MET A 36 -3.11 -2.55 -8.91
CA MET A 36 -3.85 -2.28 -7.68
C MET A 36 -4.73 -3.47 -7.25
N GLN A 37 -5.47 -4.06 -8.20
CA GLN A 37 -6.31 -5.22 -7.94
C GLN A 37 -5.50 -6.43 -7.47
N LEU A 38 -4.38 -6.68 -8.13
CA LEU A 38 -3.49 -7.78 -7.79
C LEU A 38 -2.82 -7.58 -6.43
N LEU A 39 -2.39 -6.36 -6.11
CA LEU A 39 -1.82 -6.06 -4.78
C LEU A 39 -2.86 -6.23 -3.67
N ALA A 40 -4.09 -5.76 -3.88
CA ALA A 40 -5.18 -5.99 -2.93
C ALA A 40 -5.46 -7.49 -2.74
N GLN A 41 -5.50 -8.26 -3.83
CA GLN A 41 -5.65 -9.71 -3.75
C GLN A 41 -4.52 -10.38 -2.97
N LEU A 42 -3.27 -9.96 -3.18
CA LEU A 42 -2.12 -10.48 -2.42
C LEU A 42 -2.21 -10.15 -0.93
N GLU A 43 -2.62 -8.92 -0.60
CA GLU A 43 -2.88 -8.46 0.78
C GLU A 43 -4.05 -9.21 1.44
N ASP A 44 -5.08 -9.57 0.70
CA ASP A 44 -6.23 -10.31 1.25
C ASP A 44 -5.91 -11.81 1.43
N GLU A 45 -5.21 -12.41 0.46
CA GLU A 45 -4.89 -13.84 0.46
C GLU A 45 -3.62 -14.19 1.26
N GLY A 46 -2.84 -13.19 1.69
CA GLY A 46 -1.55 -13.42 2.37
C GLY A 46 -0.50 -14.07 1.47
N ARG A 47 -0.55 -13.76 0.17
CA ARG A 47 0.34 -14.33 -0.83
C ARG A 47 1.46 -13.37 -1.17
N VAL A 48 2.51 -13.92 -1.78
CA VAL A 48 3.68 -13.17 -2.23
C VAL A 48 3.54 -12.84 -3.71
N GLY A 49 3.81 -11.58 -4.07
CA GLY A 49 4.01 -11.14 -5.45
C GLY A 49 5.43 -10.65 -5.66
N ILE A 50 5.95 -10.83 -6.88
CA ILE A 50 7.28 -10.38 -7.28
C ILE A 50 7.16 -9.00 -7.93
N LEU A 51 7.85 -8.00 -7.40
CA LEU A 51 8.07 -6.74 -8.09
C LEU A 51 9.34 -6.84 -8.95
N LEU A 52 9.13 -6.71 -10.26
CA LEU A 52 10.19 -6.77 -11.26
C LEU A 52 10.86 -5.42 -11.40
N LEU A 53 12.12 -5.34 -10.95
CA LEU A 53 13.01 -4.21 -11.18
C LEU A 53 13.75 -4.47 -12.49
N ALA A 54 13.18 -4.01 -13.60
CA ALA A 54 13.75 -4.24 -14.91
C ALA A 54 13.49 -3.06 -15.84
N ARG A 55 14.30 -2.93 -16.88
CA ARG A 55 14.00 -1.99 -17.97
C ARG A 55 12.79 -2.47 -18.80
N PRO A 56 12.04 -1.56 -19.45
CA PRO A 56 10.82 -1.91 -20.18
C PRO A 56 10.97 -3.03 -21.20
N TYR A 57 12.14 -3.13 -21.85
CA TYR A 57 12.39 -4.18 -22.84
C TYR A 57 12.46 -5.60 -22.24
N HIS A 58 12.69 -5.78 -20.94
CA HIS A 58 12.65 -7.12 -20.33
C HIS A 58 11.23 -7.70 -20.21
N ALA A 59 10.21 -6.95 -20.65
CA ALA A 59 8.89 -7.52 -20.93
C ALA A 59 8.92 -8.48 -22.14
N ASP A 60 9.94 -8.39 -23.00
CA ASP A 60 10.13 -9.28 -24.14
C ASP A 60 10.57 -10.69 -23.68
N PRO A 61 9.84 -11.76 -24.08
CA PRO A 61 10.19 -13.13 -23.70
C PRO A 61 11.56 -13.62 -24.16
N GLY A 62 12.04 -13.10 -25.30
CA GLY A 62 13.37 -13.38 -25.82
C GLY A 62 14.48 -12.83 -24.94
N LEU A 63 14.26 -11.67 -24.30
CA LEU A 63 15.25 -10.97 -23.49
C LEU A 63 15.30 -11.42 -22.03
N HIS A 64 14.16 -11.79 -21.43
CA HIS A 64 14.16 -12.29 -20.05
C HIS A 64 14.36 -13.81 -19.93
N HIS A 65 14.57 -14.51 -21.06
CA HIS A 65 14.90 -15.95 -21.13
C HIS A 65 13.96 -16.90 -20.37
N GLY A 66 12.65 -16.63 -20.40
CA GLY A 66 11.62 -17.41 -19.69
C GLY A 66 11.68 -17.32 -18.16
N VAL A 67 12.53 -16.48 -17.57
CA VAL A 67 12.64 -16.33 -16.11
C VAL A 67 11.30 -15.97 -15.48
N LEU A 68 10.56 -15.04 -16.11
CA LEU A 68 9.26 -14.61 -15.59
C LEU A 68 8.22 -15.73 -15.69
N ASP A 69 8.29 -16.55 -16.73
CA ASP A 69 7.38 -17.69 -16.93
C ASP A 69 7.60 -18.77 -15.88
N GLU A 70 8.86 -19.05 -15.53
CA GLU A 70 9.20 -20.01 -14.48
C GLU A 70 8.68 -19.56 -13.10
N PHE A 71 8.76 -18.26 -12.76
CA PHE A 71 8.15 -17.76 -11.51
C PHE A 71 6.62 -17.81 -11.52
N GLN A 72 5.99 -17.51 -12.66
CA GLN A 72 4.54 -17.63 -12.81
C GLN A 72 4.09 -19.09 -12.70
N ALA A 73 4.85 -20.03 -13.26
CA ALA A 73 4.59 -21.47 -13.13
C ALA A 73 4.70 -21.97 -11.68
N LEU A 74 5.54 -21.32 -10.86
CA LEU A 74 5.62 -21.54 -9.42
C LEU A 74 4.47 -20.88 -8.63
N GLY A 75 3.55 -20.16 -9.30
CA GLY A 75 2.38 -19.54 -8.69
C GLY A 75 2.61 -18.13 -8.14
N TYR A 76 3.75 -17.50 -8.45
CA TYR A 76 4.06 -16.13 -8.04
C TYR A 76 3.67 -15.13 -9.14
N PRO A 77 2.69 -14.26 -8.90
CA PRO A 77 2.42 -13.15 -9.82
C PRO A 77 3.60 -12.20 -9.90
N VAL A 78 3.85 -11.66 -11.11
CA VAL A 78 4.93 -10.71 -11.37
C VAL A 78 4.34 -9.36 -11.75
N LEU A 79 4.69 -8.31 -11.01
CA LEU A 79 4.30 -6.92 -11.25
C LEU A 79 5.46 -6.15 -11.86
N SER A 80 5.15 -5.29 -12.83
CA SER A 80 6.11 -4.31 -13.36
C SER A 80 6.05 -3.00 -12.55
N ILE A 81 7.13 -2.22 -12.57
CA ILE A 81 7.16 -0.88 -11.95
C ILE A 81 6.00 -0.01 -12.46
N ARG A 82 5.70 -0.10 -13.75
CA ARG A 82 4.60 0.64 -14.42
C ARG A 82 3.21 0.24 -13.92
N SER A 83 3.03 -1.01 -13.49
CA SER A 83 1.76 -1.49 -12.93
C SER A 83 1.48 -1.03 -11.50
N ILE A 84 2.46 -0.47 -10.79
CA ILE A 84 2.23 0.05 -9.44
C ILE A 84 1.47 1.38 -9.53
N PRO A 85 0.37 1.59 -8.77
CA PRO A 85 -0.33 2.86 -8.74
C PRO A 85 0.59 4.03 -8.38
N LYS A 86 0.45 5.15 -9.10
CA LYS A 86 1.26 6.37 -8.91
C LYS A 86 0.51 7.49 -8.19
N ASP A 87 -0.72 7.21 -7.76
CA ASP A 87 -1.52 8.15 -6.97
C ASP A 87 -0.90 8.35 -5.57
N PRO A 88 -0.52 9.58 -5.18
CA PRO A 88 0.11 9.84 -3.90
C PRO A 88 -0.76 9.51 -2.69
N GLN A 89 -2.09 9.65 -2.80
CA GLN A 89 -3.02 9.30 -1.71
C GLN A 89 -3.05 7.79 -1.49
N TRP A 90 -3.04 7.01 -2.56
CA TRP A 90 -2.93 5.55 -2.48
C TRP A 90 -1.56 5.11 -1.93
N LEU A 91 -0.48 5.78 -2.33
CA LEU A 91 0.88 5.47 -1.87
C LEU A 91 1.12 5.87 -0.41
N ALA A 92 0.39 6.86 0.12
CA ALA A 92 0.60 7.41 1.46
C ALA A 92 0.62 6.34 2.56
N ARG A 93 -0.18 5.26 2.42
CA ARG A 93 -0.21 4.16 3.40
C ARG A 93 1.11 3.41 3.53
N PHE A 94 1.96 3.42 2.50
CA PHE A 94 3.26 2.74 2.50
C PHE A 94 4.41 3.67 2.90
N PHE A 95 4.28 4.97 2.65
CA PHE A 95 5.31 5.98 2.91
C PHE A 95 5.00 6.87 4.13
N ALA A 96 3.98 6.52 4.91
CA ALA A 96 3.58 7.28 6.09
C ALA A 96 4.75 7.43 7.09
N GLY A 97 4.96 8.66 7.56
CA GLY A 97 6.00 8.98 8.54
C GLY A 97 7.33 9.45 7.94
N GLU A 98 7.53 9.32 6.63
CA GLU A 98 8.65 9.94 5.92
C GLU A 98 8.19 11.28 5.33
N GLY A 99 8.80 12.38 5.76
CA GLY A 99 8.55 13.69 5.16
C GLY A 99 9.09 13.70 3.73
N GLY A 100 8.22 13.72 2.73
CA GLY A 100 8.64 13.76 1.33
C GLY A 100 7.54 13.33 0.35
N ASP A 101 7.88 13.43 -0.94
CA ASP A 101 7.06 12.91 -2.03
C ASP A 101 7.17 11.36 -2.09
N PRO A 102 6.06 10.60 -2.01
CA PRO A 102 6.05 9.15 -2.16
C PRO A 102 6.63 8.65 -3.50
N LEU A 103 6.65 9.49 -4.53
CA LEU A 103 7.28 9.20 -5.83
C LEU A 103 8.77 9.61 -5.88
N GLY A 104 9.23 10.35 -4.88
CA GLY A 104 10.58 10.87 -4.80
C GLY A 104 11.62 9.80 -4.44
N VAL A 105 12.82 9.98 -5.00
CA VAL A 105 14.03 9.20 -4.66
C VAL A 105 15.18 10.06 -4.16
N ALA A 106 15.00 11.38 -4.05
CA ALA A 106 16.07 12.32 -3.69
C ALA A 106 16.66 12.09 -2.29
N ASP A 107 15.92 11.43 -1.41
CA ASP A 107 16.34 11.01 -0.07
C ASP A 107 17.44 9.93 -0.10
N VAL A 108 17.44 9.07 -1.12
CA VAL A 108 18.44 8.01 -1.33
C VAL A 108 19.38 8.32 -2.49
N TRP A 109 18.94 9.10 -3.47
CA TRP A 109 19.68 9.46 -4.67
C TRP A 109 19.36 10.90 -5.14
N PRO A 110 20.08 11.90 -4.62
CA PRO A 110 19.86 13.30 -5.00
C PRO A 110 20.15 13.57 -6.49
N GLU A 111 21.16 12.90 -7.06
CA GLU A 111 21.65 13.10 -8.43
C GLU A 111 21.05 12.08 -9.44
N ALA A 112 19.75 11.82 -9.34
CA ALA A 112 19.07 10.87 -10.22
C ALA A 112 18.77 11.48 -11.61
N TYR A 113 19.69 11.30 -12.57
CA TYR A 113 19.53 11.83 -13.94
C TYR A 113 18.90 10.85 -14.95
N SER A 114 18.84 9.55 -14.62
CA SER A 114 18.29 8.51 -15.48
C SER A 114 16.90 8.11 -14.98
N THR A 115 15.85 8.36 -15.77
CA THR A 115 14.46 8.03 -15.42
C THR A 115 14.28 6.56 -15.08
N ASN A 116 14.78 5.65 -15.93
CA ASN A 116 14.66 4.20 -15.70
C ASN A 116 15.37 3.75 -14.41
N SER A 117 16.53 4.33 -14.11
CA SER A 117 17.31 4.01 -12.92
C SER A 117 16.64 4.54 -11.65
N ALA A 118 16.09 5.76 -11.72
CA ALA A 118 15.29 6.35 -10.66
C ALA A 118 14.02 5.51 -10.39
N GLU A 119 13.33 5.05 -11.44
CA GLU A 119 12.17 4.16 -11.32
C GLU A 119 12.50 2.83 -10.63
N LYS A 120 13.65 2.22 -10.94
CA LYS A 120 14.12 1.00 -10.24
C LYS A 120 14.37 1.25 -8.76
N VAL A 121 15.02 2.36 -8.42
CA VAL A 121 15.30 2.73 -7.02
C VAL A 121 14.00 3.02 -6.27
N TRP A 122 13.07 3.74 -6.90
CA TRP A 122 11.73 3.97 -6.36
C TRP A 122 10.98 2.65 -6.13
N ALA A 123 11.03 1.73 -7.09
CA ALA A 123 10.40 0.41 -6.96
C ALA A 123 11.00 -0.39 -5.80
N ALA A 124 12.32 -0.32 -5.59
CA ALA A 124 12.96 -0.93 -4.42
C ALA A 124 12.45 -0.32 -3.11
N LYS A 125 12.31 1.02 -3.04
CA LYS A 125 11.71 1.71 -1.88
C LYS A 125 10.29 1.23 -1.62
N PHE A 126 9.48 1.10 -2.67
CA PHE A 126 8.10 0.65 -2.56
C PHE A 126 8.01 -0.81 -2.08
N ALA A 127 8.76 -1.73 -2.69
CA ALA A 127 8.79 -3.14 -2.27
C ALA A 127 9.25 -3.30 -0.82
N ALA A 128 10.26 -2.54 -0.40
CA ALA A 128 10.75 -2.53 0.97
C ALA A 128 9.70 -2.14 2.03
N ARG A 129 8.61 -1.49 1.61
CA ARG A 129 7.51 -1.03 2.47
C ARG A 129 6.24 -1.87 2.31
N HIS A 130 6.22 -2.82 1.37
CA HIS A 130 5.04 -3.61 1.08
C HIS A 130 5.21 -5.05 1.57
N PRO A 131 4.41 -5.53 2.55
CA PRO A 131 4.64 -6.81 3.21
C PRO A 131 4.55 -8.02 2.27
N ASN A 132 3.71 -7.94 1.23
CA ASN A 132 3.50 -9.01 0.26
C ASN A 132 4.41 -8.97 -0.97
N LEU A 133 5.32 -7.99 -1.07
CA LEU A 133 6.19 -7.87 -2.24
C LEU A 133 7.62 -8.33 -1.95
N VAL A 134 8.20 -8.97 -2.95
CA VAL A 134 9.60 -9.37 -3.01
C VAL A 134 10.22 -8.83 -4.29
N VAL A 135 11.55 -8.73 -4.35
CA VAL A 135 12.24 -8.04 -5.44
C VAL A 135 12.99 -9.02 -6.34
N LEU A 136 12.70 -8.97 -7.65
CA LEU A 136 13.51 -9.57 -8.70
C LEU A 136 14.11 -8.45 -9.56
N ASP A 137 15.43 -8.24 -9.48
CA ASP A 137 16.14 -7.23 -10.29
C ASP A 137 16.79 -7.88 -11.50
N LEU A 138 16.31 -7.52 -12.68
CA LEU A 138 16.84 -7.97 -13.96
C LEU A 138 17.69 -6.87 -14.59
N SER A 139 18.87 -7.27 -15.03
CA SER A 139 19.74 -6.43 -15.84
C SER A 139 20.41 -7.25 -16.92
N SER A 140 20.51 -6.67 -18.12
CA SER A 140 21.24 -7.26 -19.24
C SER A 140 22.62 -6.62 -19.31
N PHE A 141 23.68 -7.42 -19.41
CA PHE A 141 25.10 -6.99 -19.41
C PHE A 141 25.55 -6.14 -18.21
N LYS A 142 24.87 -6.21 -17.06
CA LYS A 142 25.03 -5.20 -16.01
C LYS A 142 25.01 -3.79 -16.62
N CYS A 143 24.00 -3.48 -17.43
CA CYS A 143 23.85 -2.22 -18.18
C CYS A 143 24.51 -1.07 -17.41
N GLY A 144 25.55 -0.44 -17.99
CA GLY A 144 26.42 0.49 -17.24
C GLY A 144 25.65 1.62 -16.55
N HIS A 145 24.51 2.02 -17.13
CA HIS A 145 23.59 3.01 -16.56
C HIS A 145 22.88 2.55 -15.28
N ASP A 146 22.74 1.24 -15.03
CA ASP A 146 22.19 0.67 -13.79
C ASP A 146 23.27 0.35 -12.75
N ALA A 147 24.57 0.39 -13.12
CA ALA A 147 25.64 0.13 -12.17
C ALA A 147 25.60 1.00 -10.90
N PRO A 148 25.26 2.32 -10.96
CA PRO A 148 25.11 3.14 -9.77
C PRO A 148 23.94 2.72 -8.86
N THR A 149 22.95 1.98 -9.38
CA THR A 149 21.74 1.62 -8.62
C THR A 149 21.91 0.35 -7.82
N TYR A 150 22.79 -0.57 -8.22
CA TYR A 150 22.86 -1.91 -7.61
C TYR A 150 23.13 -1.86 -6.11
N GLY A 151 24.16 -1.12 -5.68
CA GLY A 151 24.48 -0.99 -4.26
C GLY A 151 23.38 -0.27 -3.47
N MET A 152 22.69 0.67 -4.10
CA MET A 152 21.59 1.39 -3.48
C MET A 152 20.36 0.51 -3.28
N ILE A 153 19.96 -0.23 -4.32
CA ILE A 153 18.85 -1.18 -4.28
C ILE A 153 19.16 -2.28 -3.25
N ASP A 154 20.38 -2.82 -3.25
CA ASP A 154 20.83 -3.83 -2.29
C ASP A 154 20.74 -3.32 -0.84
N ASN A 155 21.18 -2.08 -0.58
CA ASN A 155 21.04 -1.47 0.74
C ASN A 155 19.57 -1.28 1.18
N ILE A 156 18.68 -0.88 0.27
CA ILE A 156 17.26 -0.68 0.56
C ILE A 156 16.58 -2.00 0.94
N VAL A 157 16.81 -3.06 0.14
CA VAL A 157 16.19 -4.37 0.39
C VAL A 157 16.81 -5.06 1.60
N ALA A 158 18.11 -4.90 1.84
CA ALA A 158 18.79 -5.43 3.02
C ALA A 158 18.29 -4.77 4.31
N ALA A 159 18.12 -3.45 4.32
CA ALA A 159 17.62 -2.71 5.49
C ALA A 159 16.19 -3.10 5.88
N SER A 160 15.37 -3.51 4.91
CA SER A 160 13.98 -3.94 5.14
C SER A 160 13.83 -5.46 5.31
N ALA A 161 14.92 -6.23 5.16
CA ALA A 161 14.89 -7.69 5.07
C ALA A 161 13.92 -8.23 3.99
N THR A 162 13.72 -7.45 2.93
CA THR A 162 12.86 -7.84 1.80
C THR A 162 13.60 -8.89 0.96
N PRO A 163 13.00 -10.06 0.69
CA PRO A 163 13.62 -11.07 -0.16
C PRO A 163 14.00 -10.49 -1.53
N TYR A 164 15.25 -10.69 -1.93
CA TYR A 164 15.83 -10.08 -3.11
C TYR A 164 16.60 -11.11 -3.95
N SER A 165 16.43 -11.05 -5.26
CA SER A 165 17.26 -11.78 -6.22
C SER A 165 17.68 -10.87 -7.36
N ALA A 166 18.99 -10.78 -7.58
CA ALA A 166 19.57 -10.09 -8.72
C ALA A 166 19.93 -11.10 -9.82
N LEU A 167 19.44 -10.89 -11.05
CA LEU A 167 19.83 -11.59 -12.27
C LEU A 167 20.36 -10.55 -13.27
N HIS A 168 21.64 -10.16 -13.13
CA HIS A 168 22.25 -9.06 -13.90
C HIS A 168 23.05 -9.50 -15.14
N ASP A 169 23.01 -10.79 -15.44
CA ASP A 169 23.81 -11.48 -16.45
C ASP A 169 22.94 -12.16 -17.51
N LEU A 170 21.70 -11.67 -17.74
CA LEU A 170 20.73 -12.32 -18.62
C LEU A 170 21.23 -12.51 -20.06
N ASP A 171 21.94 -11.52 -20.57
CA ASP A 171 22.42 -11.46 -21.96
C ASP A 171 23.50 -12.51 -22.33
N ALA A 172 24.30 -12.99 -21.39
CA ALA A 172 25.37 -13.94 -21.68
C ALA A 172 24.76 -15.23 -22.29
N ASN A 173 25.38 -15.83 -23.32
CA ASN A 173 24.91 -17.02 -24.07
C ASN A 173 23.89 -17.91 -23.34
N LYS A 174 22.60 -17.56 -23.44
CA LYS A 174 21.39 -18.22 -22.90
C LYS A 174 21.67 -19.40 -21.94
N PRO A 175 22.16 -19.17 -20.70
CA PRO A 175 22.55 -20.24 -19.80
C PRO A 175 21.29 -20.75 -19.08
N SER A 176 20.35 -21.32 -19.84
CA SER A 176 19.04 -21.75 -19.36
C SER A 176 19.12 -22.64 -18.11
N GLY A 177 20.15 -23.50 -18.02
CA GLY A 177 20.41 -24.31 -16.83
C GLY A 177 20.73 -23.49 -15.58
N SER A 178 21.63 -22.50 -15.66
CA SER A 178 22.02 -21.69 -14.50
C SER A 178 20.88 -20.76 -14.05
N LEU A 179 20.12 -20.21 -14.99
CA LEU A 179 18.94 -19.39 -14.71
C LEU A 179 17.87 -20.22 -13.97
N LYS A 180 17.58 -21.44 -14.45
CA LYS A 180 16.61 -22.33 -13.78
C LYS A 180 17.02 -22.68 -12.35
N ILE A 181 18.31 -22.93 -12.10
CA ILE A 181 18.81 -23.20 -10.74
C ILE A 181 18.58 -21.97 -9.86
N ARG A 182 18.89 -20.76 -10.34
CA ARG A 182 18.70 -19.53 -9.56
C ARG A 182 17.23 -19.22 -9.28
N VAL A 183 16.36 -19.42 -10.28
CA VAL A 183 14.91 -19.30 -10.12
C VAL A 183 14.40 -20.28 -9.07
N ARG A 184 14.80 -21.56 -9.13
CA ARG A 184 14.40 -22.57 -8.13
C ARG A 184 14.91 -22.22 -6.73
N THR A 185 16.18 -21.83 -6.61
CA THR A 185 16.77 -21.40 -5.33
C THR A 185 16.00 -20.22 -4.74
N TYR A 186 15.68 -19.21 -5.55
CA TYR A 186 14.89 -18.09 -5.08
C TYR A 186 13.45 -18.51 -4.75
N GLY A 187 12.85 -19.41 -5.54
CA GLY A 187 11.54 -20.00 -5.27
C GLY A 187 11.44 -20.64 -3.88
N HIS A 188 12.49 -21.30 -3.39
CA HIS A 188 12.53 -21.80 -2.01
C HIS A 188 12.54 -20.68 -0.97
N THR A 189 13.26 -19.58 -1.23
CA THR A 189 13.21 -18.38 -0.38
C THR A 189 11.82 -17.76 -0.37
N LEU A 190 11.16 -17.69 -1.53
CA LEU A 190 9.80 -17.16 -1.67
C LEU A 190 8.79 -18.03 -0.92
N GLN A 191 8.93 -19.36 -0.98
CA GLN A 191 8.06 -20.29 -0.27
C GLN A 191 8.12 -20.05 1.25
N ARG A 192 9.33 -19.97 1.82
CA ARG A 192 9.50 -19.68 3.26
C ARG A 192 8.93 -18.32 3.65
N HIS A 193 9.07 -17.33 2.77
CA HIS A 193 8.51 -16.01 3.02
C HIS A 193 6.97 -16.02 2.97
N ALA A 194 6.40 -16.77 2.04
CA ALA A 194 4.96 -16.97 1.94
C ALA A 194 4.40 -17.70 3.17
N GLU A 195 5.05 -18.77 3.63
CA GLU A 195 4.69 -19.48 4.87
C GLU A 195 4.67 -18.50 6.07
N ARG A 196 5.72 -17.68 6.22
CA ARG A 196 5.78 -16.65 7.27
C ARG A 196 4.64 -15.63 7.17
N LEU A 197 4.28 -15.18 5.97
CA LEU A 197 3.18 -14.23 5.78
C LEU A 197 1.83 -14.87 6.11
N GLN A 198 1.63 -16.13 5.73
CA GLN A 198 0.42 -16.88 6.05
C GLN A 198 0.25 -17.05 7.57
N ASP A 199 1.33 -17.36 8.28
CA ASP A 199 1.30 -17.44 9.75
C ASP A 199 0.92 -16.10 10.39
N LEU A 200 1.48 -14.99 9.88
CA LEU A 200 1.14 -13.64 10.35
C LEU A 200 -0.32 -13.29 10.07
N HIS A 201 -0.86 -13.66 8.90
CA HIS A 201 -2.27 -13.48 8.59
C HIS A 201 -3.18 -14.30 9.49
N ALA A 202 -2.88 -15.59 9.67
CA ALA A 202 -3.65 -16.45 10.56
C ALA A 202 -3.65 -15.91 12.01
N ALA A 203 -2.51 -15.41 12.50
CA ALA A 203 -2.41 -14.78 13.81
C ALA A 203 -3.24 -13.50 13.92
N LYS A 204 -3.23 -12.66 12.86
CA LYS A 204 -4.03 -11.43 12.80
C LYS A 204 -5.54 -11.72 12.80
N ASP A 205 -5.98 -12.72 12.03
CA ASP A 205 -7.39 -13.13 11.98
C ASP A 205 -7.87 -13.67 13.32
N GLU A 206 -7.04 -14.48 13.98
CA GLU A 206 -7.33 -14.99 15.31
C GLU A 206 -7.43 -13.86 16.35
N LEU A 207 -6.51 -12.89 16.28
CA LEU A 207 -6.57 -11.71 17.15
C LEU A 207 -7.86 -10.90 16.91
N ALA A 208 -8.24 -10.69 15.65
CA ALA A 208 -9.47 -9.98 15.30
C ALA A 208 -10.72 -10.68 15.86
N ARG A 209 -10.80 -12.02 15.75
CA ARG A 209 -11.88 -12.81 16.35
C ARG A 209 -11.95 -12.66 17.86
N ARG A 210 -10.81 -12.68 18.55
CA ARG A 210 -10.74 -12.50 20.01
C ARG A 210 -11.20 -11.10 20.43
N ILE A 211 -10.78 -10.06 19.70
CA ILE A 211 -11.21 -8.69 19.97
C ILE A 211 -12.72 -8.55 19.82
N GLU A 212 -13.30 -9.11 18.76
CA GLU A 212 -14.75 -9.02 18.53
C GLU A 212 -15.55 -9.81 19.58
N ALA A 213 -15.09 -11.01 19.94
CA ALA A 213 -15.67 -11.78 21.04
C ALA A 213 -15.64 -10.98 22.36
N LYS A 214 -14.52 -10.31 22.66
CA LYS A 214 -14.37 -9.49 23.86
C LYS A 214 -15.27 -8.25 23.81
N ARG A 215 -15.39 -7.58 22.66
CA ARG A 215 -16.31 -6.44 22.46
C ARG A 215 -17.75 -6.86 22.70
N ARG A 216 -18.16 -8.05 22.21
CA ARG A 216 -19.51 -8.60 22.45
C ARG A 216 -19.74 -8.90 23.93
N GLU A 217 -18.78 -9.53 24.60
CA GLU A 217 -18.84 -9.81 26.05
C GLU A 217 -19.00 -8.52 26.87
N LEU A 218 -18.18 -7.50 26.59
CA LEU A 218 -18.23 -6.21 27.31
C LEU A 218 -19.56 -5.47 27.05
N ARG A 219 -20.07 -5.47 25.82
CA ARG A 219 -21.38 -4.88 25.50
C ARG A 219 -22.53 -5.60 26.22
N ALA A 220 -22.45 -6.93 26.35
CA ALA A 220 -23.45 -7.69 27.10
C ALA A 220 -23.41 -7.37 28.60
N ARG A 221 -22.21 -7.24 29.18
CA ARG A 221 -22.04 -6.83 30.59
C ARG A 221 -22.54 -5.41 30.86
N ALA A 222 -22.29 -4.47 29.95
CA ALA A 222 -22.79 -3.10 30.07
C ALA A 222 -24.33 -3.08 30.08
N ARG A 223 -24.97 -3.78 29.13
CA ARG A 223 -26.44 -3.90 29.07
C ARG A 223 -27.04 -4.56 30.31
N ALA A 224 -26.37 -5.57 30.86
CA ALA A 224 -26.81 -6.21 32.10
C ALA A 224 -26.76 -5.24 33.28
N ARG A 225 -25.67 -4.46 33.42
CA ARG A 225 -25.56 -3.40 34.43
C ARG A 225 -26.63 -2.31 34.27
N ASP A 226 -26.86 -1.82 33.05
CA ASP A 226 -27.87 -0.79 32.79
C ASP A 226 -29.31 -1.32 33.06
N GLY A 227 -29.54 -2.61 32.86
CA GLY A 227 -30.80 -3.29 33.19
C GLY A 227 -30.99 -3.51 34.69
N GLU A 228 -29.92 -3.75 35.44
CA GLU A 228 -29.93 -3.83 36.91
C GLU A 228 -30.20 -2.46 37.54
N VAL A 229 -29.54 -1.39 37.07
CA VAL A 229 -29.78 -0.01 37.52
C VAL A 229 -31.23 0.43 37.25
N ASN A 230 -31.78 0.14 36.06
CA ASN A 230 -33.19 0.42 35.75
C ASN A 230 -34.19 -0.40 36.60
N ARG A 231 -33.79 -1.58 37.09
CA ARG A 231 -34.62 -2.39 38.00
C ARG A 231 -34.59 -1.84 39.42
N GLU A 232 -33.43 -1.38 39.89
CA GLU A 232 -33.30 -0.70 41.18
C GLU A 232 -34.03 0.64 41.20
N GLU A 233 -33.99 1.43 40.13
CA GLU A 233 -34.77 2.68 40.02
C GLU A 233 -36.28 2.44 39.99
N LYS A 234 -36.77 1.38 39.33
CA LYS A 234 -38.20 1.01 39.38
C LYS A 234 -38.61 0.41 40.72
N GLY A 235 -37.72 -0.32 41.40
CA GLY A 235 -37.96 -0.82 42.75
C GLY A 235 -37.97 0.28 43.84
N GLY A 236 -37.35 1.43 43.56
CA GLY A 236 -37.38 2.61 44.44
C GLY A 236 -38.61 3.51 44.27
N LEU A 237 -39.38 3.36 43.18
CA LEU A 237 -40.56 4.20 42.88
C LEU A 237 -41.89 3.65 43.41
N ASP A 238 -41.92 2.42 43.93
CA ASP A 238 -43.12 1.79 44.53
C ASP A 238 -43.41 2.26 45.98
N GLY A 239 -42.68 3.26 46.48
CA GLY A 239 -42.72 3.71 47.87
C GLY A 239 -43.19 5.15 48.14
N LEU A 240 -43.48 5.98 47.14
CA LEU A 240 -44.01 7.33 47.38
C LEU A 240 -45.48 7.46 46.97
N ALA A 241 -46.31 7.65 48.00
CA ALA A 241 -47.71 7.99 47.90
C ALA A 241 -47.95 9.22 47.01
N THR A 242 -49.10 9.17 46.36
CA THR A 242 -49.82 10.28 45.73
C THR A 242 -49.67 11.59 46.52
N HIS A 243 -49.06 12.60 45.90
CA HIS A 243 -49.25 13.99 46.27
C HIS A 243 -49.97 14.72 45.13
N ASP A 244 -51.09 15.35 45.48
CA ASP A 244 -51.90 16.26 44.67
C ASP A 244 -51.03 17.42 44.12
N PRO A 245 -51.29 17.97 42.90
CA PRO A 245 -50.33 18.79 42.19
C PRO A 245 -50.27 20.19 42.80
N ALA A 246 -49.13 20.53 43.42
CA ALA A 246 -48.79 21.91 43.69
C ALA A 246 -48.48 22.61 42.35
N SER A 247 -49.14 23.74 42.14
CA SER A 247 -49.20 24.55 40.92
C SER A 247 -47.84 24.90 40.30
N GLU A 248 -47.84 25.05 38.97
CA GLU A 248 -46.81 25.52 38.02
C GLU A 248 -45.99 26.80 38.35
N ARG A 249 -46.00 27.32 39.59
CA ARG A 249 -45.48 28.66 39.89
C ARG A 249 -44.06 28.78 40.45
N ASP A 250 -43.37 27.70 40.80
CA ASP A 250 -42.10 27.84 41.56
C ASP A 250 -40.79 27.46 40.84
N TYR A 251 -40.81 27.13 39.54
CA TYR A 251 -39.55 26.86 38.81
C TYR A 251 -38.83 28.11 38.27
N ALA A 252 -39.49 29.27 38.23
CA ALA A 252 -38.92 30.51 37.70
C ALA A 252 -38.11 31.33 38.73
N ALA A 253 -38.12 30.95 40.01
CA ALA A 253 -37.46 31.70 41.08
C ALA A 253 -36.07 31.17 41.47
N TRP A 254 -35.62 30.04 40.90
CA TRP A 254 -34.34 29.40 41.25
C TRP A 254 -33.23 29.57 40.19
N LEU A 255 -33.56 30.05 38.99
CA LEU A 255 -32.57 30.40 37.98
C LEU A 255 -32.33 31.91 38.02
N GLY A 256 -31.41 32.30 38.91
CA GLY A 256 -30.76 33.60 38.82
C GLY A 256 -30.10 33.78 37.44
N GLU A 257 -30.30 34.96 36.88
CA GLU A 257 -29.75 35.39 35.60
C GLU A 257 -28.22 35.32 35.61
N GLU A 258 -27.63 34.41 34.83
CA GLU A 258 -26.31 34.62 34.22
C GLU A 258 -26.06 33.64 33.05
N THR A 259 -26.18 34.20 31.83
CA THR A 259 -25.58 33.79 30.55
C THR A 259 -25.65 32.31 30.12
N VAL A 260 -26.68 31.97 29.34
CA VAL A 260 -26.69 30.78 28.46
C VAL A 260 -26.10 31.16 27.10
N PRO A 261 -25.02 30.51 26.61
CA PRO A 261 -24.58 30.69 25.24
C PRO A 261 -25.57 30.02 24.28
N ARG A 262 -26.15 30.80 23.35
CA ARG A 262 -26.92 30.26 22.21
C ARG A 262 -25.97 29.49 21.28
N PHE A 263 -26.04 28.16 21.31
CA PHE A 263 -25.56 27.34 20.20
C PHE A 263 -26.62 27.32 19.09
N ALA A 264 -26.20 27.63 17.87
CA ALA A 264 -27.02 27.49 16.68
C ALA A 264 -27.24 26.00 16.34
N PRO A 265 -28.37 25.61 15.71
CA PRO A 265 -28.58 24.22 15.29
C PRO A 265 -27.64 23.89 14.12
N LEU A 266 -26.93 22.77 14.21
CA LEU A 266 -26.24 22.17 13.07
C LEU A 266 -27.23 21.32 12.26
N GLU A 267 -27.34 21.62 10.97
CA GLU A 267 -28.04 20.81 9.96
C GLU A 267 -27.42 19.40 9.81
N PRO A 268 -28.19 18.36 9.46
CA PRO A 268 -27.67 17.01 9.30
C PRO A 268 -27.16 16.76 7.87
N THR A 269 -25.87 16.51 7.68
CA THR A 269 -25.37 15.89 6.44
C THR A 269 -24.56 14.62 6.73
N THR A 270 -25.16 13.53 6.27
CA THR A 270 -24.72 12.16 6.07
C THR A 270 -23.28 11.94 5.59
N GLY A 271 -22.61 10.92 6.14
CA GLY A 271 -21.50 10.23 5.48
C GLY A 271 -20.29 9.96 6.38
N ARG A 272 -20.19 8.76 6.94
CA ARG A 272 -19.12 8.32 7.86
C ARG A 272 -17.73 8.34 7.23
N ALA A 273 -16.82 9.07 7.87
CA ALA A 273 -15.42 8.69 7.98
C ALA A 273 -15.29 7.62 9.09
N CYS A 274 -14.51 6.56 8.84
CA CYS A 274 -14.06 5.64 9.87
C CYS A 274 -12.53 5.72 9.92
N ASP A 275 -12.04 6.64 10.73
CA ASP A 275 -10.65 6.66 11.17
C ASP A 275 -10.40 5.48 12.10
N THR A 276 -9.50 4.59 11.70
CA THR A 276 -8.74 3.76 12.64
C THR A 276 -7.27 3.94 12.33
N ALA A 277 -6.63 4.79 13.14
CA ALA A 277 -5.20 4.98 13.17
C ALA A 277 -4.49 3.66 13.49
N ALA A 278 -3.66 3.18 12.57
CA ALA A 278 -2.62 2.21 12.83
C ALA A 278 -1.34 2.98 13.17
N THR A 279 -0.90 2.89 14.42
CA THR A 279 0.34 3.52 14.89
C THR A 279 1.54 2.75 14.34
N ALA A 280 2.07 3.18 13.20
CA ALA A 280 3.38 2.74 12.73
C ALA A 280 4.48 3.45 13.54
N HIS A 281 5.42 2.70 14.10
CA HIS A 281 6.60 3.27 14.76
C HIS A 281 7.60 3.75 13.69
N PRO A 282 8.19 4.95 13.82
CA PRO A 282 9.20 5.43 12.88
C PRO A 282 10.50 4.63 13.02
N ILE A 283 11.00 4.10 11.90
CA ILE A 283 12.33 3.48 11.82
C ILE A 283 13.33 4.57 11.43
N THR A 284 14.16 4.98 12.39
CA THR A 284 15.28 5.90 12.15
C THR A 284 16.46 5.13 11.56
N ILE A 285 16.76 5.34 10.28
CA ILE A 285 17.99 4.82 9.66
C ILE A 285 19.15 5.76 10.03
N HIS A 286 20.06 5.30 10.89
CA HIS A 286 21.26 6.04 11.24
C HIS A 286 22.25 6.08 10.06
N ARG A 287 22.55 7.29 9.57
CA ARG A 287 23.73 7.53 8.72
C ARG A 287 24.98 7.22 9.55
N ARG A 288 25.74 6.17 9.17
CA ARG A 288 27.14 6.06 9.59
C ARG A 288 27.94 7.05 8.77
N THR A 289 28.42 8.12 9.40
CA THR A 289 29.52 8.92 8.89
C THR A 289 30.79 8.09 8.98
N SER A 290 31.51 7.99 7.86
CA SER A 290 32.91 7.59 7.80
C SER A 290 33.79 8.57 8.56
#